data_AF-A0A951Z2Z2-F1
#
_entry.id   AF-A0A951Z2Z2-F1
#
_cell.length_a   1.000
_cell.length_b   1.000
_cell.length_c   1.000
_cell.angle_alpha   90.00
_cell.angle_beta   90.00
_cell.angle_gamma   90.00
#
_symmetry.space_group_name_H-M   'P 1'
#
loop_
_entity.id
_entity.type
_entity.pdbx_description
1 polymer ?
#
loop_
_entity_poly.entity_id
_entity_poly.type
_entity_poly.pdbx_seq_one_letter_code
_entity_poly.pdbx_strand_id
1 'polypeptide(L)' 'NAAITQLNVNDGTVEGIRALDFEARSIQYHPEAAPGPWDSRPYFVEFVAKMEAMKR' A
#
# COMPACT_ATOMS: atom_id res chain seq x y z
N ASN A 1 -11.58 -12.00 -1.61
CA ASN A 1 -10.23 -12.62 -1.66
C ASN A 1 -9.15 -11.55 -1.74
N ALA A 2 -7.90 -11.88 -1.35
CA ALA A 2 -6.77 -10.94 -1.40
C ALA A 2 -5.51 -11.61 -1.98
N ALA A 3 -4.68 -10.84 -2.66
CA ALA A 3 -3.38 -11.27 -3.17
C ALA A 3 -2.25 -10.53 -2.44
N ILE A 4 -1.17 -11.25 -2.15
CA ILE A 4 0.06 -10.69 -1.58
C ILE A 4 0.73 -9.81 -2.65
N THR A 5 1.14 -8.60 -2.26
CA THR A 5 1.87 -7.68 -3.15
C THR A 5 3.32 -7.50 -2.75
N GLN A 6 3.66 -7.67 -1.48
CA GLN A 6 5.01 -7.47 -0.94
C GLN A 6 5.32 -8.47 0.17
N LEU A 7 6.58 -8.87 0.21
CA LEU A 7 7.16 -9.70 1.27
C LEU A 7 8.36 -8.95 1.88
N ASN A 8 8.55 -9.09 3.18
CA ASN A 8 9.74 -8.62 3.87
C ASN A 8 10.96 -9.43 3.41
N VAL A 9 12.04 -8.74 3.06
CA VAL A 9 13.25 -9.39 2.51
C VAL A 9 14.01 -10.19 3.57
N ASN A 10 13.87 -9.85 4.86
CA ASN A 10 14.61 -10.50 5.93
C ASN A 10 13.99 -11.84 6.33
N ASP A 11 12.65 -11.92 6.40
CA ASP A 11 11.97 -13.07 7.00
C ASP A 11 10.78 -13.61 6.18
N GLY A 12 10.45 -12.98 5.05
CA GLY A 12 9.36 -13.41 4.18
C GLY A 12 7.95 -13.15 4.74
N THR A 13 7.80 -12.35 5.80
CA THR A 13 6.49 -11.90 6.29
C THR A 13 5.78 -11.01 5.26
N VAL A 14 4.45 -10.95 5.31
CA VAL A 14 3.66 -10.17 4.35
C VAL A 14 3.71 -8.69 4.70
N GLU A 15 4.12 -7.86 3.73
CA GLU A 15 4.24 -6.40 3.90
C GLU A 15 3.18 -5.61 3.12
N GLY A 16 2.39 -6.29 2.29
CA GLY A 16 1.31 -5.64 1.53
C GLY A 16 0.35 -6.63 0.89
N ILE A 17 -0.91 -6.19 0.78
CA ILE A 17 -1.99 -6.95 0.15
C ILE A 17 -2.84 -6.06 -0.76
N ARG A 18 -3.49 -6.70 -1.73
CA ARG A 18 -4.53 -6.09 -2.56
C ARG A 18 -5.80 -6.93 -2.51
N ALA A 19 -6.94 -6.29 -2.32
CA ALA A 19 -8.23 -6.94 -2.48
C ALA A 19 -8.48 -7.25 -3.96
N LEU A 20 -8.98 -8.45 -4.26
CA LEU A 20 -9.28 -8.86 -5.64
C LEU A 20 -10.66 -8.34 -6.09
N ASP A 21 -11.58 -8.20 -5.15
CA ASP A 21 -12.98 -7.86 -5.43
C ASP A 21 -13.28 -6.35 -5.20
N PHE A 22 -12.31 -5.63 -4.63
CA PHE A 22 -12.44 -4.21 -4.27
C PHE A 22 -11.20 -3.44 -4.71
N GLU A 23 -11.35 -2.15 -4.98
CA GLU A 23 -10.22 -1.25 -5.27
C GLU A 23 -9.45 -0.84 -4.00
N ALA A 24 -9.16 -1.80 -3.13
CA ALA A 24 -8.50 -1.62 -1.85
C ALA A 24 -7.11 -2.26 -1.83
N ARG A 25 -6.17 -1.58 -1.16
CA ARG A 25 -4.80 -2.05 -0.90
C ARG A 25 -4.39 -1.62 0.50
N SER A 26 -3.50 -2.38 1.11
CA SER A 26 -2.86 -2.00 2.37
C SER A 26 -1.38 -2.43 2.38
N ILE A 27 -0.63 -1.77 3.25
CA ILE A 27 0.78 -2.03 3.54
C ILE A 27 0.94 -2.17 5.06
N GLN A 28 1.95 -2.91 5.50
CA GLN A 28 2.20 -3.19 6.92
C GLN A 28 3.11 -2.13 7.57
N TYR A 29 3.99 -1.49 6.80
CA TYR A 29 4.86 -0.41 7.26
C TYR A 29 4.20 0.97 7.20
N HIS A 30 4.90 1.96 7.75
CA HIS A 30 4.48 3.35 7.89
C HIS A 30 4.93 4.20 6.68
N PRO A 31 4.05 4.47 5.68
CA PRO A 31 4.41 5.28 4.51
C PRO A 31 4.63 6.76 4.84
N GLU A 32 4.11 7.22 5.97
CA GLU A 32 4.25 8.57 6.50
C GLU A 32 5.64 8.83 7.10
N ALA A 33 6.43 7.79 7.33
CA ALA A 33 7.74 7.85 7.98
C ALA A 33 7.74 8.78 9.22
N ALA A 34 8.81 9.55 9.44
CA ALA A 34 9.03 10.46 10.57
C ALA A 34 9.17 9.78 11.96
N PRO A 35 10.29 9.09 12.24
CA PRO A 35 11.53 9.01 11.43
C PRO A 35 11.46 7.90 10.37
N GLY A 36 12.38 7.93 9.38
CA GLY A 36 12.51 6.89 8.37
C GLY A 36 12.69 7.41 6.94
N PRO A 37 12.95 6.52 5.97
CA PRO A 37 13.05 6.88 4.56
C PRO A 37 11.67 7.24 3.98
N TRP A 38 11.66 8.12 2.98
CA TRP A 38 10.43 8.65 2.38
C TRP A 38 9.98 7.90 1.12
N ASP A 39 10.60 6.75 0.85
CA ASP A 39 10.42 5.96 -0.37
C ASP A 39 8.98 5.44 -0.54
N SER A 40 8.24 5.35 0.57
CA SER A 40 6.86 4.86 0.63
C SER A 40 5.80 5.96 0.52
N ARG A 41 6.17 7.24 0.39
CA ARG A 41 5.19 8.33 0.18
C ARG A 41 4.29 8.20 -1.07
N PRO A 42 4.73 7.57 -2.19
CA PRO A 42 3.87 7.41 -3.36
C PRO A 42 2.53 6.69 -3.07
N TYR A 43 2.43 5.87 -2.02
CA TYR A 43 1.16 5.24 -1.63
C TYR A 43 0.05 6.25 -1.33
N PHE A 44 0.38 7.40 -0.73
CA PHE A 44 -0.60 8.46 -0.51
C PHE A 44 -1.05 9.10 -1.83
N VAL A 45 -0.11 9.32 -2.76
CA VAL A 45 -0.42 9.88 -4.08
C VAL A 45 -1.33 8.95 -4.86
N GLU A 46 -1.01 7.66 -4.90
CA GLU A 46 -1.84 6.64 -5.55
C GLU A 46 -3.23 6.53 -4.91
N PHE A 47 -3.32 6.59 -3.58
CA PHE A 47 -4.58 6.54 -2.87
C PHE A 47 -5.49 7.73 -3.25
N VAL A 48 -4.96 8.96 -3.19
CA VAL A 48 -5.73 10.16 -3.54
C VAL A 48 -6.14 10.12 -5.02
N ALA A 49 -5.24 9.73 -5.93
CA ALA A 49 -5.57 9.62 -7.34
C ALA A 49 -6.74 8.65 -7.60
N LYS A 50 -6.79 7.53 -6.89
CA LYS A 50 -7.92 6.59 -6.96
C LYS A 50 -9.21 7.18 -6.40
N MET A 51 -9.14 7.86 -5.26
CA MET A 51 -10.31 8.52 -4.69
C MET A 51 -10.90 9.56 -5.64
N GLU A 52 -10.07 10.33 -6.35
CA GLU A 52 -10.53 11.27 -7.38
C GLU A 52 -11.13 10.56 -8.60
N ALA A 53 -10.56 9.43 -9.03
CA ALA A 53 -11.10 8.66 -10.14
C ALA A 53 -12.48 8.06 -9.83
N MET A 54 -12.73 7.65 -8.58
CA MET A 54 -14.01 7.09 -8.13
C MET A 54 -15.13 8.12 -7.94
N LYS A 55 -14.82 9.41 -7.89
CA LYS A 55 -15.83 10.48 -7.75
C LYS A 55 -16.61 10.75 -9.04
N ARG A 56 -16.19 10.15 -10.16
CA ARG A 56 -16.83 10.28 -11.47
C ARG A 56 -17.88 9.21 -11.68
#